data_AF-A0A1B9ERT1-F1
#
_entry.id   AF-A0A1B9ERT1-F1
#
_cell.length_a   1.000
_cell.length_b   1.000
_cell.length_c   1.000
_cell.angle_alpha   90.00
_cell.angle_beta   90.00
_cell.angle_gamma   90.00
#
_symmetry.space_group_name_H-M   'P 1'
#
loop_
_entity.id
_entity.type
_entity.pdbx_description
1 polymer ?
#
loop_
_entity_poly.entity_id
_entity_poly.type
_entity_poly.pdbx_seq_one_letter_code
_entity_poly.pdbx_strand_id
1 'polypeptide(L)'
;MAAGEDIRNLPRAEADRLGLPDHDFWLFDSRLVARFVFDEDDTTLGVVLSEDPAEVALACQARDAAWHHATRTADFVKAVASAG
;
A
#
# COMPACT_ATOMS: atom_id res chain seq x y z
N MET A 1 12.13 17.88 -14.08
CA MET A 1 12.45 16.44 -14.01
C MET A 1 11.36 15.83 -13.16
N ALA A 2 10.55 14.91 -13.70
CA ALA A 2 9.69 14.12 -12.82
C ALA A 2 10.64 13.28 -11.95
N ALA A 3 10.53 13.39 -10.63
CA ALA A 3 11.17 12.41 -9.76
C ALA A 3 10.72 11.03 -10.27
N GLY A 4 11.64 10.09 -10.48
CA GLY A 4 11.37 8.79 -11.10
C GLY A 4 10.51 7.86 -10.24
N GLU A 5 9.44 8.36 -9.63
CA GLU A 5 8.48 7.60 -8.83
C GLU A 5 7.74 6.60 -9.72
N ASP A 6 7.85 5.31 -9.38
CA ASP A 6 7.06 4.23 -9.97
C ASP A 6 5.85 3.97 -9.05
N ILE A 7 4.79 4.74 -9.27
CA ILE A 7 3.52 4.59 -8.54
C ILE A 7 2.65 3.57 -9.29
N ARG A 8 2.09 2.63 -8.54
CA ARG A 8 1.22 1.57 -9.05
C ARG A 8 -0.04 1.45 -8.19
N ASN A 9 -1.14 1.05 -8.81
CA ASN A 9 -2.43 0.89 -8.16
C ASN A 9 -2.95 -0.54 -8.36
N LEU A 10 -3.66 -1.03 -7.36
CA LEU A 10 -4.32 -2.32 -7.36
C LEU A 10 -5.80 -2.12 -6.99
N PRO A 11 -6.76 -2.72 -7.71
CA PRO A 11 -8.15 -2.70 -7.31
C PRO A 11 -8.34 -3.35 -5.92
N ARG A 12 -9.20 -2.76 -5.08
CA ARG A 12 -9.43 -3.26 -3.70
C ARG A 12 -9.88 -4.72 -3.67
N ALA A 13 -10.75 -5.13 -4.59
CA ALA A 13 -11.17 -6.53 -4.72
C ALA A 13 -10.02 -7.52 -4.99
N GLU A 14 -8.95 -7.08 -5.67
CA GLU A 14 -7.78 -7.92 -5.90
C GLU A 14 -6.85 -7.90 -4.67
N ALA A 15 -6.70 -6.75 -4.00
CA ALA A 15 -6.00 -6.67 -2.71
C ALA A 15 -6.59 -7.64 -1.67
N ASP A 16 -7.93 -7.69 -1.57
CA ASP A 16 -8.64 -8.59 -0.67
C ASP A 16 -8.40 -10.07 -1.03
N ARG A 17 -8.39 -10.41 -2.34
CA ARG A 17 -8.08 -11.78 -2.81
C ARG A 17 -6.66 -12.21 -2.52
N LEU A 18 -5.72 -11.28 -2.57
CA LEU A 18 -4.31 -11.52 -2.25
C LEU A 18 -4.05 -11.56 -0.73
N GLY A 19 -5.06 -11.25 0.10
CA GLY A 19 -4.93 -11.19 1.55
C GLY A 19 -4.01 -10.06 2.01
N LEU A 20 -3.98 -8.94 1.29
CA LEU A 20 -3.21 -7.77 1.71
C LEU A 20 -3.81 -7.16 2.99
N PRO A 21 -2.98 -6.51 3.83
CA PRO A 21 -3.47 -5.81 5.02
C PRO A 21 -4.57 -4.80 4.68
N ASP A 22 -5.57 -4.72 5.55
CA ASP A 22 -6.72 -3.82 5.44
C ASP A 22 -6.46 -2.40 5.97
N HIS A 23 -5.28 -2.18 6.54
CA HIS A 23 -4.83 -0.92 7.10
C HIS A 23 -3.69 -0.31 6.29
N ASP A 24 -3.62 1.02 6.35
CA ASP A 24 -2.58 1.77 5.66
C ASP A 24 -1.25 1.70 6.42
N PHE A 25 -0.18 1.37 5.69
CA PHE A 25 1.17 1.41 6.21
C PHE A 25 2.16 1.85 5.15
N TRP A 26 3.26 2.46 5.60
CA TRP A 26 4.45 2.70 4.80
C TRP A 26 5.56 1.76 5.25
N LEU A 27 6.38 1.31 4.29
CA LEU A 27 7.56 0.49 4.55
C LEU A 27 8.79 1.23 4.04
N PHE A 28 9.71 1.54 4.95
CA PHE A 28 10.97 2.23 4.68
C PHE A 28 12.14 1.25 4.75
N ASP A 29 12.98 1.25 3.71
CA ASP A 29 14.23 0.47 3.60
C ASP A 29 14.09 -1.03 3.93
N SER A 30 12.87 -1.58 3.85
CA SER A 30 12.52 -2.95 4.28
C SER A 30 12.90 -3.22 5.74
N ARG A 31 12.81 -2.20 6.62
CA ARG A 31 13.26 -2.26 8.02
C ARG A 31 12.34 -1.55 9.00
N LEU A 32 11.62 -0.54 8.54
CA LEU A 32 10.75 0.28 9.38
C LEU A 32 9.35 0.33 8.76
N VAL A 33 8.35 -0.07 9.53
CA VAL A 33 6.94 0.07 9.18
C VAL A 33 6.37 1.29 9.90
N ALA A 34 5.63 2.10 9.16
CA ALA A 34 4.90 3.24 9.69
C ALA A 34 3.41 3.01 9.43
N ARG A 35 2.68 2.56 10.46
CA ARG A 35 1.25 2.22 10.34
C ARG A 35 0.39 3.40 10.74
N PHE A 36 -0.56 3.75 9.89
CA PHE A 36 -1.53 4.79 10.20
C PHE A 36 -2.58 4.24 11.15
N VAL A 37 -2.92 5.03 12.16
CA VAL A 37 -3.94 4.68 13.15
C VAL A 37 -5.08 5.67 13.00
N PHE A 38 -6.28 5.13 12.79
CA PHE A 38 -7.53 5.86 12.71
C PHE A 38 -8.43 5.40 13.87
N ASP A 39 -9.27 6.29 14.38
CA ASP A 39 -10.32 5.93 15.32
C ASP A 39 -11.60 5.45 14.61
N GLU A 40 -12.65 5.17 15.38
CA GLU A 40 -13.94 4.69 14.87
C GLU A 40 -14.68 5.74 14.02
N ASP A 41 -14.31 7.02 14.12
CA ASP A 41 -14.86 8.15 13.37
C ASP A 41 -13.97 8.54 12.16
N ASP A 42 -13.03 7.67 11.77
CA ASP A 42 -12.07 7.88 10.66
C ASP A 42 -11.11 9.07 10.90
N THR A 43 -10.95 9.49 12.15
CA THR A 43 -10.01 10.56 12.53
C THR A 43 -8.60 9.98 12.66
N THR A 44 -7.63 10.59 11.97
CA THR A 44 -6.23 10.19 12.07
C THR A 44 -5.67 10.47 13.48
N LEU A 45 -5.38 9.41 14.23
CA LEU A 45 -4.72 9.47 15.54
C LEU A 45 -3.19 9.60 15.42
N GLY A 46 -2.65 9.35 14.22
CA GLY A 46 -1.24 9.52 13.89
C GLY A 46 -0.65 8.28 13.25
N VAL A 47 0.67 8.12 13.42
CA VAL A 47 1.44 7.03 12.83
C VAL A 47 2.24 6.34 13.93
N VAL A 48 2.17 5.00 13.96
CA VAL A 48 2.98 4.16 14.84
C VAL A 48 4.14 3.61 14.03
N LEU A 49 5.35 3.82 14.53
CA LEU A 49 6.59 3.30 13.96
C LEU A 49 6.95 1.96 14.59
N SER A 50 7.31 0.99 13.78
CA SER A 50 7.64 -0.38 14.20
C SER A 50 8.82 -0.94 13.41
N GLU A 51 9.84 -1.42 14.14
CA GLU A 51 10.98 -2.16 13.61
C GLU A 51 10.90 -3.65 13.98
N ASP A 52 9.71 -4.12 14.41
CA ASP A 52 9.51 -5.52 14.75
C ASP A 52 9.75 -6.41 13.52
N PRO A 53 10.64 -7.42 13.61
CA PRO A 53 10.98 -8.24 12.44
C PRO A 53 9.78 -8.97 11.82
N ALA A 54 8.78 -9.35 12.60
CA ALA A 54 7.59 -10.03 12.08
C ALA A 54 6.69 -9.04 11.34
N GLU A 55 6.45 -7.85 11.88
CA GLU A 55 5.71 -6.79 11.18
C GLU A 55 6.40 -6.35 9.88
N VAL A 56 7.72 -6.15 9.92
CA VAL A 56 8.51 -5.80 8.74
C VAL A 56 8.45 -6.91 7.68
N ALA A 57 8.54 -8.18 8.09
CA ALA A 57 8.45 -9.31 7.17
C ALA A 57 7.06 -9.41 6.51
N LEU A 58 5.98 -9.17 7.25
CA LEU A 58 4.62 -9.13 6.71
C LEU A 58 4.45 -7.96 5.73
N ALA A 59 4.94 -6.78 6.08
CA ALA A 59 4.91 -5.61 5.20
C ALA A 59 5.71 -5.84 3.90
N CYS A 60 6.86 -6.51 3.98
CA CYS A 60 7.63 -6.89 2.79
C CYS A 60 6.85 -7.87 1.89
N GLN A 61 6.22 -8.88 2.47
CA GLN A 61 5.41 -9.84 1.71
C GLN A 61 4.23 -9.15 1.02
N ALA A 62 3.53 -8.27 1.74
CA ALA A 62 2.43 -7.48 1.19
C ALA A 62 2.90 -6.57 0.04
N ARG A 63 4.06 -5.90 0.19
CA ARG A 63 4.68 -5.10 -0.88
C ARG A 63 4.95 -5.96 -2.12
N ASP A 64 5.59 -7.11 -1.95
CA ASP A 64 6.00 -7.94 -3.08
C ASP A 64 4.78 -8.51 -3.84
N ALA A 65 3.74 -8.93 -3.11
CA ALA A 65 2.47 -9.35 -3.69
C ALA A 65 1.78 -8.18 -4.42
N ALA A 66 1.64 -7.02 -3.77
CA ALA A 66 1.05 -5.84 -4.39
C ALA A 66 1.82 -5.43 -5.65
N TRP A 67 3.16 -5.41 -5.61
CA TRP A 67 4.00 -5.01 -6.74
C TRP A 67 3.85 -5.92 -7.97
N HIS A 68 3.66 -7.22 -7.73
CA HIS A 68 3.46 -8.21 -8.79
C HIS A 68 2.15 -8.00 -9.54
N HIS A 69 1.08 -7.63 -8.82
CA HIS A 69 -0.27 -7.50 -9.39
C HIS A 69 -0.67 -6.06 -9.74
N ALA A 70 0.01 -5.05 -9.19
CA ALA A 70 -0.35 -3.65 -9.38
C ALA A 70 0.01 -3.13 -10.78
N THR A 71 -0.87 -2.28 -11.30
CA THR A 71 -0.72 -1.62 -12.60
C THR A 71 -0.17 -0.21 -12.40
N ARG A 72 0.74 0.24 -13.27
CA ARG A 72 1.26 1.61 -13.24
C ARG A 72 0.14 2.64 -13.27
N THR A 73 0.27 3.71 -12.49
CA THR A 73 -0.76 4.76 -12.38
C THR A 73 -1.20 5.32 -13.73
N ALA A 74 -0.27 5.54 -14.66
CA ALA A 74 -0.59 6.04 -15.99
C ALA A 74 -1.55 5.14 -16.79
N ASP A 75 -1.46 3.82 -16.61
CA ASP A 75 -2.31 2.85 -17.29
C ASP A 75 -3.60 2.61 -16.52
N PHE A 76 -3.53 2.61 -15.18
CA PHE A 76 -4.68 2.50 -14.31
C PHE A 76 -5.68 3.65 -14.52
N VAL A 77 -5.20 4.89 -14.60
CA VAL A 77 -6.06 6.08 -14.83
C VAL A 77 -6.80 5.98 -16.16
N LYS A 78 -6.17 5.45 -17.22
CA LYS A 78 -6.83 5.25 -18.52
C LYS A 78 -7.94 4.20 -18.44
N ALA A 79 -7.72 3.11 -17.70
CA ALA A 79 -8.70 2.06 -17.52
C ALA A 79 -9.92 2.55 -16.71
N VAL A 80 -9.70 3.32 -15.65
CA VAL A 80 -10.79 3.91 -14.84
C VAL A 80 -11.56 4.99 -15.61
N ALA A 81 -10.87 5.85 -16.37
CA ALA A 81 -11.50 6.91 -17.16
C ALA A 81 -12.34 6.36 -18.33
N SER A 82 -12.04 5.16 -18.83
CA SER A 82 -12.81 4.50 -19.90
C SER A 82 -14.03 3.72 -19.37
N ALA A 83 -14.16 3.56 -18.06
CA ALA A 83 -15.30 2.93 -17.41
C ALA A 83 -16.36 3.93 -16.90
N GLY A 84 -16.20 5.22 -17.24
CA GLY A 84 -17.13 6.32 -16.94
C GLY A 84 -18.04 6.67 -18.11
#